data_AF-A0A915DP10-F1
#
_entry.id   AF-A0A915DP10-F1
#
_cell.length_a   1.000
_cell.length_b   1.000
_cell.length_c   1.000
_cell.angle_alpha   90.00
_cell.angle_beta   90.00
_cell.angle_gamma   90.00
#
_symmetry.space_group_name_H-M   'P 1'
#
loop_
_entity.id
_entity.type
_entity.pdbx_description
1 polymer ?
#
loop_
_entity_poly.entity_id
_entity_poly.type
_entity_poly.pdbx_seq_one_letter_code
_entity_poly.pdbx_strand_id
1 'polypeptide(L)'
;MPEYNKFIFTDFMWEGSMYRFASLYGIGKLIQRTPVFLKNEVTVHNLQSEVKSVFPYFSERLIYYQKDYAYLCPSFVHKVKFAADCCEYVDPSMLLNVTTRMLEISSLNLQSYKFFHPYQKEIQRIFKYSALNYLKQAHNNFSLLMIGEDKEFLDTINYPTDIKYVNNFTEMPRAEEMF
;
A
#
# COMPACT_ATOMS: atom_id res chain seq x y z
N MET A 1 -7.03 7.48 13.96
CA MET A 1 -6.24 7.75 15.19
C MET A 1 -4.99 6.88 15.16
N PRO A 2 -3.81 7.38 15.60
CA PRO A 2 -2.59 6.58 15.64
C PRO A 2 -2.72 5.40 16.61
N GLU A 3 -2.16 4.24 16.24
CA GLU A 3 -2.18 3.01 17.05
C GLU A 3 -1.12 3.07 18.16
N TYR A 4 0.02 3.68 17.85
CA TYR A 4 1.17 3.89 18.74
C TYR A 4 1.62 5.36 18.72
N ASN A 5 2.23 5.80 19.82
CA ASN A 5 2.80 7.15 19.97
C ASN A 5 4.16 7.34 19.27
N LYS A 6 4.69 6.27 18.67
CA LYS A 6 5.88 6.27 17.81
C LYS A 6 5.47 6.06 16.37
N PHE A 7 6.21 6.64 15.44
CA PHE A 7 5.87 6.67 14.02
C PHE A 7 6.98 6.08 13.17
N ILE A 8 6.60 5.58 11.99
CA ILE A 8 7.51 5.10 10.94
C ILE A 8 7.08 5.68 9.59
N PHE A 9 8.04 6.07 8.76
CA PHE A 9 7.78 6.58 7.41
C PHE A 9 8.96 6.30 6.48
N THR A 10 8.76 6.56 5.19
CA THR A 10 9.79 6.51 4.14
C THR A 10 9.79 7.82 3.36
N ASP A 11 10.91 8.14 2.73
CA ASP A 11 11.16 9.34 1.95
C ASP A 11 10.48 9.34 0.57
N PHE A 12 10.21 8.17 -0.01
CA PHE A 12 9.56 8.03 -1.33
C PHE A 12 8.25 7.25 -1.28
N MET A 13 7.16 7.90 -1.70
CA MET A 13 5.81 7.38 -1.51
C MET A 13 4.82 7.66 -2.66
N TRP A 14 5.30 8.15 -3.80
CA TRP A 14 4.45 8.62 -4.90
C TRP A 14 3.98 7.49 -5.84
N GLU A 15 4.73 6.40 -5.95
CA GLU A 15 4.35 5.22 -6.75
C GLU A 15 4.19 3.98 -5.84
N GLY A 16 3.06 3.28 -5.96
CA GLY A 16 2.77 2.10 -5.13
C GLY A 16 2.46 2.42 -3.66
N SER A 17 1.83 3.57 -3.37
CA SER A 17 1.57 4.06 -2.00
C SER A 17 0.84 3.06 -1.10
N MET A 18 -0.09 2.27 -1.64
CA MET A 18 -0.79 1.22 -0.90
C MET A 18 0.12 0.04 -0.54
N TYR A 19 0.98 -0.41 -1.46
CA TYR A 19 1.97 -1.47 -1.19
C TYR A 19 3.00 -1.00 -0.15
N ARG A 20 3.51 0.22 -0.30
CA ARG A 20 4.44 0.82 0.66
C ARG A 20 3.80 0.97 2.03
N PHE A 21 2.54 1.43 2.09
CA PHE A 21 1.80 1.48 3.35
C PHE A 21 1.59 0.09 3.95
N ALA A 22 1.19 -0.91 3.16
CA ALA A 22 1.01 -2.28 3.65
C ALA A 22 2.31 -2.82 4.29
N SER A 23 3.44 -2.52 3.66
CA SER A 23 4.76 -2.94 4.13
C SER A 23 5.14 -2.20 5.40
N LEU A 24 4.99 -0.87 5.43
CA LEU A 24 5.19 -0.05 6.62
C LEU A 24 4.27 -0.45 7.77
N TYR A 25 3.03 -0.85 7.47
CA TYR A 25 2.08 -1.31 8.46
C TYR A 25 2.54 -2.62 9.09
N GLY A 26 2.97 -3.59 8.30
CA GLY A 26 3.51 -4.85 8.82
C GLY A 26 4.78 -4.65 9.65
N ILE A 27 5.72 -3.84 9.16
CA ILE A 27 6.91 -3.42 9.93
C ILE A 27 6.50 -2.75 11.24
N GLY A 28 5.63 -1.75 11.14
CA GLY A 28 5.15 -0.94 12.26
C GLY A 28 4.45 -1.77 13.33
N LYS A 29 3.66 -2.78 12.95
CA LYS A 29 3.01 -3.70 13.90
C LYS A 29 4.02 -4.53 14.68
N LEU A 30 5.09 -5.00 14.04
CA LEU A 30 6.16 -5.74 14.71
C LEU A 30 6.93 -4.88 15.71
N ILE A 31 7.17 -3.61 15.36
CA ILE A 31 8.00 -2.69 16.16
C ILE A 31 7.22 -1.64 16.93
N GLN A 32 5.90 -1.80 17.04
CA GLN A 32 4.97 -0.91 17.74
C GLN A 32 5.07 0.57 17.30
N ARG A 33 5.01 0.79 15.99
CA ARG A 33 5.04 2.10 15.34
C ARG A 33 3.88 2.27 14.36
N THR A 34 3.33 3.47 14.32
CA THR A 34 2.26 3.85 13.39
C THR A 34 2.86 4.37 12.08
N PRO A 35 2.47 3.83 10.90
CA PRO A 35 2.87 4.40 9.62
C PRO A 35 2.33 5.83 9.46
N VAL A 36 3.18 6.74 9.01
CA VAL A 36 2.79 8.12 8.67
C VAL A 36 3.32 8.51 7.31
N PHE A 37 2.65 9.47 6.70
CA PHE A 37 3.00 10.06 5.42
C PHE A 37 3.53 11.46 5.64
N LEU A 38 4.71 11.75 5.11
CA LEU A 38 5.21 13.12 5.10
C LEU A 38 4.42 13.93 4.08
N LYS A 39 3.73 14.97 4.55
CA LYS A 39 2.93 15.84 3.71
C LYS A 39 3.84 16.62 2.76
N ASN A 40 3.72 16.39 1.45
CA ASN A 40 4.07 17.37 0.41
C ASN A 40 2.74 17.86 -0.20
N GLU A 41 2.55 19.17 -0.24
CA GLU A 41 1.23 19.75 -0.52
C GLU A 41 0.73 19.60 -1.96
N VAL A 42 -0.60 19.70 -2.06
CA VAL A 42 -1.50 19.74 -3.24
C VAL A 42 -2.09 18.39 -3.70
N THR A 43 -1.31 17.39 -4.08
CA THR A 43 -1.87 16.22 -4.80
C THR A 43 -2.69 15.26 -3.91
N VAL A 44 -2.28 15.09 -2.65
CA VAL A 44 -2.91 14.11 -1.74
C VAL A 44 -4.25 14.59 -1.18
N HIS A 45 -4.41 15.91 -1.00
CA HIS A 45 -5.68 16.50 -0.58
C HIS A 45 -6.78 16.30 -1.63
N ASN A 46 -6.43 16.39 -2.91
CA ASN A 46 -7.39 16.24 -4.01
C ASN A 46 -7.92 14.79 -4.12
N LEU A 47 -7.11 13.80 -3.75
CA LEU A 47 -7.47 12.38 -3.80
C LEU A 47 -8.13 11.87 -2.51
N GLN A 48 -8.18 12.66 -1.46
CA GLN A 48 -8.64 12.18 -0.15
C GLN A 48 -10.13 11.78 -0.15
N SER A 49 -10.97 12.51 -0.87
CA SER A 49 -12.40 12.20 -1.01
C SER A 49 -12.62 10.91 -1.80
N GLU A 50 -11.87 10.71 -2.89
CA GLU A 50 -11.91 9.51 -3.71
C GLU A 50 -11.40 8.29 -2.95
N VAL A 51 -10.23 8.38 -2.31
CA VAL A 51 -9.68 7.31 -1.49
C VAL A 51 -10.62 6.97 -0.34
N LYS A 52 -11.28 7.96 0.28
CA LYS A 52 -12.29 7.71 1.32
C LYS A 52 -13.51 6.97 0.78
N SER A 53 -13.92 7.28 -0.45
CA SER A 53 -15.04 6.62 -1.12
C SER A 53 -14.71 5.17 -1.46
N VAL A 54 -13.54 4.91 -2.06
CA VAL A 54 -13.15 3.58 -2.56
C VAL A 54 -12.58 2.70 -1.44
N PHE A 55 -11.68 3.24 -0.61
CA PHE A 55 -10.98 2.53 0.46
C PHE A 55 -11.17 3.23 1.82
N PRO A 56 -12.38 3.16 2.41
CA PRO A 56 -12.70 3.91 3.63
C PRO A 56 -11.78 3.55 4.80
N TYR A 57 -11.46 2.26 4.99
CA TYR A 57 -10.57 1.81 6.06
C TYR A 57 -9.12 2.23 5.85
N PHE A 58 -8.66 2.31 4.60
CA PHE A 58 -7.35 2.85 4.29
C PHE A 58 -7.30 4.35 4.58
N SER A 59 -8.32 5.10 4.14
CA SER A 59 -8.48 6.54 4.38
C SER A 59 -8.42 6.90 5.87
N GLU A 60 -9.08 6.11 6.74
CA GLU A 60 -9.06 6.29 8.20
C GLU A 60 -7.67 6.11 8.83
N ARG A 61 -6.78 5.37 8.15
CA ARG A 61 -5.42 5.06 8.60
C ARG A 61 -4.37 6.01 8.02
N LEU A 62 -4.74 6.88 7.08
CA LEU A 62 -3.80 7.87 6.53
C LEU A 62 -3.54 8.94 7.60
N ILE A 63 -2.32 8.99 8.10
CA ILE A 63 -1.86 10.03 9.02
C ILE A 63 -0.80 10.85 8.30
N TYR A 64 -1.09 12.12 8.12
CA TYR A 64 -0.15 13.06 7.51
C TYR A 64 0.62 13.79 8.60
N TYR A 65 1.95 13.69 8.53
CA TYR A 65 2.86 14.45 9.36
C TYR A 65 3.43 15.60 8.53
N GLN A 66 3.36 16.82 9.06
CA GLN A 66 3.98 17.97 8.40
C GLN A 66 5.49 17.77 8.36
N LYS A 67 6.04 17.79 7.14
CA LYS A 67 7.46 17.53 6.88
C LYS A 67 8.36 18.45 7.71
N ASP A 68 7.99 19.72 7.82
CA ASP A 68 8.76 20.75 8.53
C ASP A 68 9.02 20.41 10.00
N TYR A 69 8.07 19.78 10.70
CA TYR A 69 8.24 19.36 12.10
C TYR A 69 9.30 18.26 12.28
N ALA A 70 9.49 17.39 11.28
CA ALA A 70 10.51 16.35 11.33
C ALA A 70 11.93 16.92 11.14
N TYR A 71 12.08 17.99 10.35
CA TYR A 71 13.37 18.66 10.13
C TYR A 71 13.71 19.70 11.20
N LEU A 72 12.70 20.29 11.85
CA LEU A 72 12.91 21.28 12.92
C LEU A 72 13.55 20.70 14.18
N CYS A 73 13.52 19.38 14.38
CA CYS A 73 14.15 18.73 15.52
C CYS A 73 14.73 17.35 15.11
N PRO A 74 15.96 17.31 14.58
CA PRO A 74 16.63 16.09 14.13
C PRO A 74 16.77 15.01 15.20
N SER A 75 16.78 15.39 16.49
CA SER A 75 16.81 14.45 17.62
C SER A 75 15.55 13.57 17.71
N PHE A 76 14.43 13.95 17.08
CA PHE A 76 13.23 13.12 17.06
C PHE A 76 13.22 12.07 15.94
N VAL A 77 14.11 12.18 14.94
CA VAL A 77 14.15 11.30 13.77
C VAL A 77 15.39 10.42 13.83
N HIS A 78 15.19 9.11 13.85
CA HIS A 78 16.25 8.16 13.59
C HIS A 78 16.13 7.67 12.16
N LYS A 79 17.23 7.72 11.40
CA LYS A 79 17.26 7.26 10.01
C LYS A 79 17.99 5.93 9.93
N VAL A 80 17.38 4.95 9.28
CA VAL A 80 17.98 3.63 9.08
C VAL A 80 17.88 3.24 7.61
N LYS A 81 18.99 2.79 7.04
CA LYS A 81 18.99 2.07 5.76
C LYS A 81 18.43 0.68 6.02
N PHE A 82 17.18 0.45 5.63
CA PHE A 82 16.45 -0.75 6.04
C PHE A 82 16.76 -1.95 5.15
N ALA A 83 16.80 -1.77 3.82
CA ALA A 83 17.25 -2.82 2.91
C ALA A 83 18.33 -2.26 1.97
N ALA A 84 19.30 -3.12 1.63
CA ALA A 84 20.38 -2.76 0.73
C ALA A 84 19.96 -2.87 -0.74
N ASP A 85 19.25 -3.96 -1.06
CA ASP A 85 18.83 -4.31 -2.42
C ASP A 85 17.32 -4.58 -2.49
N CYS A 86 16.81 -4.74 -3.72
CA CYS A 86 15.42 -5.14 -3.89
C CYS A 86 15.20 -6.59 -3.41
N CYS A 87 14.00 -6.85 -2.89
CA CYS A 87 13.48 -8.20 -2.67
C CYS A 87 14.14 -9.01 -1.53
N GLU A 88 14.99 -8.40 -0.72
CA GLU A 88 15.49 -9.00 0.52
C GLU A 88 14.44 -8.89 1.64
N TYR A 89 14.29 -9.96 2.43
CA TYR A 89 13.57 -9.89 3.69
C TYR A 89 14.54 -9.46 4.80
N VAL A 90 14.23 -8.33 5.43
CA VAL A 90 14.95 -7.82 6.59
C VAL A 90 14.04 -7.96 7.81
N ASP A 91 14.54 -8.60 8.87
CA ASP A 91 13.80 -8.75 10.11
C ASP A 91 13.62 -7.38 10.79
N PRO A 92 12.39 -6.85 10.89
CA PRO A 92 12.14 -5.55 11.50
C PRO A 92 12.52 -5.49 12.99
N SER A 93 12.69 -6.64 13.66
CA SER A 93 13.04 -6.72 15.08
C SER A 93 14.34 -5.99 15.41
N MET A 94 15.25 -5.82 14.44
CA MET A 94 16.45 -4.99 14.57
C MET A 94 16.16 -3.52 14.96
N LEU A 95 14.94 -3.06 14.73
CA LEU A 95 14.48 -1.68 14.99
C LEU A 95 13.77 -1.51 16.35
N LEU A 96 13.58 -2.58 17.14
CA LEU A 96 12.86 -2.53 18.43
C LEU A 96 13.53 -1.59 19.43
N ASN A 97 14.87 -1.53 19.40
CA ASN A 97 15.65 -0.70 20.31
C ASN A 97 15.68 0.79 19.90
N VAL A 98 15.12 1.15 18.75
CA VAL A 98 15.02 2.54 18.35
C VAL A 98 13.97 3.23 19.21
N THR A 99 14.39 4.19 20.03
CA THR A 99 13.52 4.88 20.99
C THR A 99 12.94 6.19 20.45
N THR A 100 13.52 6.74 19.37
CA THR A 100 13.08 8.01 18.78
C THR A 100 11.61 7.96 18.37
N ARG A 101 10.95 9.10 18.49
CA ARG A 101 9.52 9.23 18.16
C ARG A 101 9.26 8.93 16.68
N MET A 102 10.14 9.39 15.80
CA MET A 102 10.06 9.20 14.37
C MET A 102 11.18 8.27 13.91
N LEU A 103 10.82 7.27 13.10
CA LEU A 103 11.75 6.37 12.43
C LEU A 103 11.57 6.54 10.92
N GLU A 104 12.63 6.99 10.26
CA GLU A 104 12.71 7.05 8.81
C GLU A 104 13.43 5.80 8.33
N ILE A 105 12.75 4.99 7.52
CA ILE A 105 13.39 3.89 6.82
C ILE A 105 13.65 4.29 5.37
N SER A 106 14.93 4.25 4.98
CA SER A 106 15.33 4.40 3.58
C SER A 106 15.49 3.02 2.96
N SER A 107 14.77 2.79 1.87
CA SER A 107 14.93 1.62 1.02
C SER A 107 14.44 1.94 -0.38
N LEU A 108 15.18 1.47 -1.39
CA LEU A 108 14.74 1.53 -2.79
C LEU A 108 13.40 0.81 -2.95
N ASN A 109 13.28 -0.39 -2.38
CA ASN A 109 12.07 -1.20 -2.36
C ASN A 109 11.82 -1.73 -0.96
N LEU A 110 10.65 -1.41 -0.39
CA LEU A 110 10.25 -2.05 0.87
C LEU A 110 9.94 -3.52 0.62
N GLN A 111 10.30 -4.36 1.59
CA GLN A 111 9.98 -5.79 1.55
C GLN A 111 8.48 -6.01 1.44
N SER A 112 8.09 -7.10 0.78
CA SER A 112 6.69 -7.41 0.52
C SER A 112 5.88 -7.50 1.80
N TYR A 113 4.68 -6.90 1.79
CA TYR A 113 3.73 -7.08 2.88
C TYR A 113 3.35 -8.55 3.13
N LYS A 114 3.58 -9.42 2.12
CA LYS A 114 3.36 -10.87 2.20
C LYS A 114 4.21 -11.55 3.27
N PHE A 115 5.35 -10.98 3.66
CA PHE A 115 6.19 -11.50 4.74
C PHE A 115 5.57 -11.30 6.13
N PHE A 116 4.56 -10.44 6.28
CA PHE A 116 3.90 -10.16 7.55
C PHE A 116 2.66 -11.05 7.75
N HIS A 117 2.86 -12.37 7.71
CA HIS A 117 1.79 -13.37 7.82
C HIS A 117 0.82 -13.12 9.00
N PRO A 118 1.28 -12.79 10.22
CA PRO A 118 0.37 -12.55 11.35
C PRO A 118 -0.63 -11.40 11.12
N TYR A 119 -0.25 -10.40 10.31
CA TYR A 119 -1.03 -9.18 10.09
C TYR A 119 -1.73 -9.16 8.72
N GLN A 120 -1.63 -10.24 7.93
CA GLN A 120 -2.16 -10.29 6.57
C GLN A 120 -3.67 -10.00 6.52
N LYS A 121 -4.45 -10.55 7.47
CA LYS A 121 -5.90 -10.31 7.55
C LYS A 121 -6.23 -8.84 7.88
N GLU A 122 -5.43 -8.21 8.75
CA GLU A 122 -5.59 -6.79 9.07
C GLU A 122 -5.25 -5.91 7.85
N ILE A 123 -4.14 -6.21 7.17
CA ILE A 123 -3.73 -5.53 5.93
C ILE A 123 -4.82 -5.65 4.86
N GLN A 124 -5.35 -6.85 4.62
CA GLN A 124 -6.45 -7.07 3.68
C GLN A 124 -7.70 -6.26 4.04
N ARG A 125 -8.02 -6.15 5.34
CA ARG A 125 -9.16 -5.36 5.82
C ARG A 125 -8.97 -3.87 5.57
N ILE A 126 -7.76 -3.34 5.76
CA ILE A 126 -7.43 -1.93 5.50
C ILE A 126 -7.71 -1.60 4.03
N PHE A 127 -7.37 -2.49 3.12
CA PHE A 127 -7.57 -2.29 1.68
C PHE A 127 -8.88 -2.88 1.14
N LYS A 128 -9.85 -3.13 2.03
CA LYS A 128 -11.17 -3.59 1.61
C LYS A 128 -11.91 -2.44 0.93
N TYR A 129 -12.39 -2.70 -0.28
CA TYR A 129 -13.24 -1.78 -1.03
C TYR A 129 -14.55 -1.48 -0.29
N SER A 130 -15.05 -0.25 -0.41
CA SER A 130 -16.42 0.05 -0.03
C SER A 130 -17.34 -0.71 -1.00
N ALA A 131 -18.26 -1.52 -0.47
CA ALA A 131 -19.13 -2.37 -1.28
C ALA A 131 -20.23 -1.59 -2.03
N LEU A 132 -20.05 -0.27 -2.22
CA LEU A 132 -21.01 0.59 -2.89
C LEU A 132 -20.89 0.39 -4.41
N ASN A 133 -21.76 -0.49 -4.91
CA ASN A 133 -22.25 -0.63 -6.29
C ASN A 133 -21.39 -1.34 -7.33
N TYR A 134 -20.09 -1.55 -7.15
CA TYR A 134 -19.26 -2.10 -8.25
C TYR A 134 -19.27 -3.63 -8.44
N LEU A 135 -19.65 -4.42 -7.42
CA LEU A 135 -19.53 -5.90 -7.47
C LEU A 135 -20.87 -6.65 -7.48
N LYS A 136 -22.01 -5.96 -7.64
CA LYS A 136 -23.34 -6.61 -7.57
C LYS A 136 -23.78 -7.39 -8.82
N GLN A 137 -22.93 -7.56 -9.83
CA GLN A 137 -23.28 -8.28 -11.07
C GLN A 137 -22.47 -9.56 -11.36
N ALA A 138 -21.78 -10.14 -10.38
CA ALA A 138 -21.17 -11.48 -10.55
C ALA A 138 -22.01 -12.56 -9.86
N HIS A 139 -23.29 -12.65 -10.21
CA HIS A 139 -24.13 -13.78 -9.82
C HIS A 139 -24.30 -14.72 -11.03
N ASN A 140 -23.60 -15.86 -10.95
CA ASN A 140 -23.95 -17.19 -11.49
C ASN A 140 -22.91 -17.91 -12.37
N ASN A 141 -21.75 -17.32 -12.71
CA ASN A 141 -20.70 -18.03 -13.47
C ASN A 141 -19.33 -17.98 -12.76
N PHE A 142 -18.58 -19.08 -12.79
CA PHE A 142 -17.20 -19.15 -12.30
C PHE A 142 -16.33 -18.22 -13.16
N SER A 143 -15.69 -17.22 -12.55
CA SER A 143 -14.78 -16.31 -13.25
C SER A 143 -13.34 -16.63 -12.88
N LEU A 144 -12.53 -16.98 -13.88
CA LEU A 144 -11.08 -17.08 -13.75
C LEU A 144 -10.46 -15.74 -14.17
N LEU A 145 -9.88 -15.01 -13.21
CA LEU A 145 -9.16 -13.76 -13.49
C LEU A 145 -7.65 -14.05 -13.52
N MET A 146 -7.04 -13.94 -14.69
CA MET A 146 -5.59 -13.99 -14.85
C MET A 146 -5.05 -12.57 -15.04
N ILE A 147 -4.06 -12.19 -14.24
CA ILE A 147 -3.37 -10.90 -14.34
C ILE A 147 -1.89 -11.22 -14.54
N GLY A 148 -1.33 -10.77 -15.65
CA GLY A 148 0.08 -10.93 -16.00
C GLY A 148 0.56 -9.79 -16.87
N GLU A 149 1.83 -9.43 -16.76
CA GLU A 149 2.48 -8.43 -17.61
C GLU A 149 3.14 -9.07 -18.85
N ASP A 150 3.33 -10.39 -18.83
CA ASP A 150 3.99 -11.14 -19.88
C ASP A 150 2.97 -11.61 -20.93
N LYS A 151 2.86 -10.81 -21.99
CA LYS A 151 1.99 -11.07 -23.14
C LYS A 151 2.29 -12.43 -23.79
N GLU A 152 3.56 -12.81 -23.86
CA GLU A 152 3.97 -14.07 -24.51
C GLU A 152 3.48 -15.28 -23.72
N PHE A 153 3.55 -15.22 -22.38
CA PHE A 153 2.95 -16.23 -21.52
C PHE A 153 1.42 -16.29 -21.67
N LEU A 154 0.72 -15.15 -21.66
CA LEU A 154 -0.73 -15.12 -21.79
C LEU A 154 -1.21 -15.67 -23.15
N ASP A 155 -0.48 -15.38 -24.23
CA ASP A 155 -0.77 -15.86 -25.58
C ASP A 155 -0.57 -17.39 -25.73
N THR A 156 0.26 -18.03 -24.88
CA THR A 156 0.45 -19.50 -24.92
C THR A 156 -0.68 -20.28 -24.26
N ILE A 157 -1.57 -19.65 -23.48
CA ILE A 157 -2.60 -20.38 -22.76
C ILE A 157 -3.85 -20.54 -23.64
N ASN A 158 -4.02 -21.72 -24.22
CA ASN A 158 -5.13 -22.06 -25.11
C ASN A 158 -6.40 -22.37 -24.29
N TYR A 159 -7.31 -21.42 -24.16
CA TYR A 159 -8.59 -21.59 -23.44
C TYR A 159 -9.79 -21.65 -24.39
N PRO A 160 -10.85 -22.41 -24.02
CA PRO A 160 -12.13 -22.35 -24.71
C PRO A 160 -12.76 -20.97 -24.51
N THR A 161 -12.83 -20.24 -25.62
CA THR A 161 -13.55 -18.99 -25.91
C THR A 161 -14.49 -18.46 -24.81
N ASP A 162 -14.00 -17.51 -24.02
CA ASP A 162 -14.75 -16.35 -23.47
C ASP A 162 -13.81 -15.44 -22.64
N ILE A 163 -12.64 -15.09 -23.17
CA ILE A 163 -11.69 -14.18 -22.51
C ILE A 163 -11.83 -12.78 -23.10
N LYS A 164 -12.23 -11.81 -22.27
CA LYS A 164 -12.10 -10.37 -22.58
C LYS A 164 -10.71 -9.91 -22.18
N TYR A 165 -9.87 -9.57 -23.17
CA TYR A 165 -8.56 -8.96 -22.95
C TYR A 165 -8.72 -7.45 -22.70
N VAL A 166 -8.17 -6.94 -21.60
CA VAL A 166 -8.02 -5.49 -21.38
C VAL A 166 -6.54 -5.17 -21.59
N ASN A 167 -6.18 -4.85 -22.82
CA ASN A 167 -4.77 -4.75 -23.24
C ASN A 167 -4.12 -3.39 -22.96
N ASN A 168 -4.87 -2.41 -22.46
CA ASN A 168 -4.36 -1.08 -22.12
C ASN A 168 -5.02 -0.57 -20.83
N PHE A 169 -4.23 -0.13 -19.84
CA PHE A 169 -4.76 0.51 -18.61
C PHE A 169 -5.55 1.79 -18.90
N THR A 170 -5.31 2.44 -20.05
CA THR A 170 -6.08 3.60 -20.55
C THR A 170 -7.37 3.22 -21.28
N GLU A 171 -7.54 1.95 -21.62
CA GLU A 171 -8.74 1.38 -22.24
C GLU A 171 -9.46 0.43 -21.29
N MET A 172 -9.26 0.56 -19.97
CA MET A 172 -10.32 0.14 -19.06
C MET A 172 -11.54 0.97 -19.46
N PRO A 173 -12.60 0.35 -20.02
CA PRO A 173 -13.80 1.11 -20.32
C PRO A 173 -14.24 1.70 -18.98
N ARG A 174 -14.75 2.94 -19.00
CA ARG A 174 -15.41 3.44 -17.79
C ARG A 174 -16.42 2.38 -17.37
N ALA A 175 -16.66 2.23 -16.08
CA ALA A 175 -17.54 1.19 -15.56
C ALA A 175 -18.90 1.12 -16.30
N GLU A 176 -19.31 2.20 -16.96
CA GLU A 176 -20.49 2.32 -17.83
C GLU A 176 -20.43 1.52 -19.16
N GLU A 177 -19.26 1.18 -19.68
CA GLU A 177 -19.05 0.59 -21.01
C GLU A 177 -18.64 -0.90 -20.98
N MET A 178 -18.47 -1.49 -19.79
CA MET A 178 -18.16 -2.93 -19.63
C MET A 178 -19.39 -3.84 -19.49
N PHE A 179 -20.61 -3.29 -19.57
CA PHE A 179 -21.88 -4.00 -19.41
C PHE A 179 -22.68 -4.07 -20.71
#